data_AF-Q2NJR7-F1
#
_entry.id   AF-Q2NJR7-F1
#
_cell.length_a   1.000
_cell.length_b   1.000
_cell.length_c   1.000
_cell.angle_alpha   90.00
_cell.angle_beta   90.00
_cell.angle_gamma   90.00
#
_symmetry.space_group_name_H-M   'P 1'
#
loop_
_entity.id
_entity.type
_entity.pdbx_description
1 polymer ?
#
loop_
_entity_poly.entity_id
_entity_poly.type
_entity_poly.pdbx_seq_one_letter_code
_entity_poly.pdbx_strand_id
1 'polypeptide(L)' 'MLNNVQLIGRITHDFEKQYINSNNEQIPKIDFQLAVNQTKDKVQYIPCVVF' A
#
# COMPACT_ATOMS: atom_id res chain seq x y z
N MET A 1 -7.96 12.60 16.86
CA MET A 1 -8.79 11.72 16.01
C MET A 1 -8.14 10.35 15.98
N LEU A 2 -8.92 9.28 16.14
CA LEU A 2 -8.40 7.91 16.00
C LEU A 2 -8.38 7.54 14.51
N ASN A 3 -7.20 7.31 13.95
CA ASN A 3 -7.01 6.84 12.58
C ASN A 3 -6.09 5.62 12.61
N ASN A 4 -6.69 4.44 12.77
CA ASN A 4 -6.00 3.16 12.82
C ASN A 4 -6.69 2.19 11.87
N VAL A 5 -5.89 1.50 11.05
CA VAL A 5 -6.36 0.51 10.07
C VAL A 5 -5.52 -0.76 10.23
N GLN A 6 -6.17 -1.92 10.31
CA GLN A 6 -5.53 -3.24 10.29
C GLN A 6 -6.00 -4.02 9.06
N LEU A 7 -5.07 -4.50 8.25
CA LEU A 7 -5.34 -5.24 7.02
C LEU A 7 -4.62 -6.58 7.03
N ILE A 8 -5.29 -7.62 6.51
CA ILE A 8 -4.70 -8.92 6.20
C ILE A 8 -5.08 -9.24 4.75
N GLY A 9 -4.07 -9.40 3.90
CA GLY A 9 -4.26 -9.61 2.46
C GLY A 9 -3.01 -10.12 1.80
N ARG A 10 -3.06 -10.28 0.47
CA ARG A 10 -1.91 -10.70 -0.35
C ARG A 10 -1.38 -9.53 -1.15
N ILE A 11 -0.06 -9.45 -1.28
CA ILE A 11 0.60 -8.53 -2.20
C ILE A 11 0.26 -8.95 -3.64
N THR A 12 -0.04 -7.97 -4.50
CA THR A 12 -0.55 -8.21 -5.86
C THR A 12 0.51 -8.12 -6.95
N HIS A 13 1.64 -7.48 -6.66
CA HIS A 13 2.77 -7.30 -7.57
C HIS A 13 4.05 -7.09 -6.75
N ASP A 14 5.20 -7.34 -7.37
CA ASP A 14 6.50 -7.10 -6.75
C ASP A 14 6.67 -5.62 -6.41
N PHE A 15 7.43 -5.33 -5.35
CA PHE A 15 7.65 -3.96 -4.93
C PHE A 15 8.58 -3.22 -5.87
N GLU A 16 8.13 -2.07 -6.36
CA GLU A 16 8.95 -1.15 -7.13
C GLU A 16 9.50 -0.06 -6.20
N LYS A 17 10.82 0.09 -6.20
CA LYS A 17 11.47 1.15 -5.44
C LYS A 17 11.29 2.47 -6.18
N GLN A 18 10.59 3.39 -5.54
CA GLN A 18 10.37 4.74 -6.08
C GLN A 18 10.97 5.78 -5.13
N TYR A 19 11.10 7.00 -5.63
CA TYR A 19 11.53 8.15 -4.85
C TYR A 19 10.60 9.32 -5.12
N ILE A 20 10.23 10.06 -4.09
CA ILE A 20 9.55 11.35 -4.23
C ILE A 20 10.48 12.48 -3.82
N ASN A 21 10.44 13.57 -4.57
CA ASN A 21 11.14 14.79 -4.21
C ASN A 21 10.24 15.62 -3.29
N SER A 22 10.72 15.89 -2.08
CA SER A 22 10.04 16.75 -1.12
C SER A 22 11.07 17.65 -0.47
N ASN A 23 10.90 18.98 -0.52
CA ASN A 23 11.79 19.95 0.10
C ASN A 23 13.29 19.75 -0.22
N ASN A 24 13.61 19.45 -1.50
CA ASN A 24 14.96 19.12 -1.99
C ASN A 24 15.57 17.82 -1.42
N GLU A 25 14.78 16.99 -0.73
CA GLU A 25 15.17 15.67 -0.28
C GLU A 25 14.52 14.58 -1.15
N GLN A 26 15.24 13.48 -1.34
CA GLN A 26 14.69 12.26 -1.95
C GLN A 26 14.21 11.32 -0.85
N ILE A 27 12.90 11.14 -0.74
CA ILE A 27 12.29 10.21 0.20
C ILE A 27 12.01 8.90 -0.54
N PRO A 28 12.52 7.75 -0.06
CA PRO A 28 12.15 6.46 -0.63
C PRO A 28 10.65 6.24 -0.45
N LYS A 29 10.02 5.66 -1.47
CA LYS A 29 8.58 5.39 -1.47
C LYS A 29 8.34 4.01 -2.07
N ILE A 30 7.40 3.27 -1.51
CA ILE A 30 6.86 2.07 -2.13
C ILE A 30 5.35 2.23 -2.20
N ASP A 31 4.81 2.31 -3.42
CA ASP A 31 3.40 2.08 -3.68
C ASP A 31 3.19 0.58 -3.86
N PHE A 32 2.19 0.03 -3.17
CA PHE A 32 1.81 -1.36 -3.32
C PHE A 32 0.30 -1.51 -3.15
N GLN A 33 -0.22 -2.70 -3.46
CA GLN A 33 -1.64 -2.99 -3.33
C GLN A 33 -1.86 -4.34 -2.68
N LEU A 34 -2.74 -4.35 -1.67
CA LEU A 34 -3.20 -5.57 -1.00
C LEU A 34 -4.52 -6.04 -1.60
N ALA A 35 -4.56 -7.29 -2.04
CA ALA A 35 -5.80 -8.02 -2.30
C ALA A 35 -6.34 -8.57 -0.98
N VAL A 36 -7.47 -8.02 -0.53
CA VAL A 36 -8.17 -8.42 0.69
C VAL A 36 -9.49 -9.08 0.31
N ASN A 37 -9.68 -10.33 0.73
CA ASN A 37 -10.92 -11.04 0.52
C ASN A 37 -11.97 -10.51 1.50
N GLN A 38 -12.97 -9.77 1.00
CA GLN A 38 -14.11 -9.32 1.83
C GLN A 38 -15.07 -10.49 2.10
N THR A 39 -15.27 -11.34 1.10
CA THR A 39 -16.01 -12.59 1.18
C THR A 39 -15.25 -13.65 0.37
N LYS A 40 -15.77 -14.88 0.33
CA LYS A 40 -15.15 -15.98 -0.44
C LYS A 40 -14.93 -15.64 -1.92
N ASP A 41 -15.87 -14.90 -2.51
CA ASP A 41 -15.92 -14.65 -3.96
C ASP A 41 -15.68 -13.17 -4.32
N LYS A 42 -15.40 -12.32 -3.32
CA LYS A 42 -15.19 -10.88 -3.52
C LYS A 42 -13.85 -10.43 -2.96
N VAL A 43 -13.00 -9.97 -3.87
CA VAL A 43 -11.70 -9.35 -3.56
C VAL A 43 -11.85 -7.84 -3.62
N GLN A 44 -11.31 -7.14 -2.62
CA GLN A 44 -11.06 -5.71 -2.66
C GLN A 44 -9.56 -5.48 -2.79
N TYR A 45 -9.20 -4.59 -3.71
CA TYR A 45 -7.83 -4.16 -3.94
C TYR A 45 -7.61 -2.83 -3.24
N ILE A 46 -6.81 -2.82 -2.18
CA ILE A 46 -6.55 -1.64 -1.34
C ILE A 46 -5.17 -1.08 -1.68
N PRO A 47 -5.08 0.17 -2.20
CA PRO A 47 -3.80 0.82 -2.40
C PRO A 47 -3.18 1.19 -1.05
N CYS A 48 -1.87 0.96 -0.93
CA CYS A 48 -1.09 1.26 0.25
C CYS A 48 0.21 1.96 -0.16
N VAL A 49 0.71 2.82 0.72
CA VAL A 49 1.96 3.54 0.52
C VAL A 49 2.76 3.51 1.81
N VAL A 50 4.08 3.34 1.68
CA VAL A 50 5.04 3.50 2.77
C VAL A 50 6.16 4.44 2.32
N PHE A 51 6.64 5.26 3.26
CA PHE A 51 7.71 6.24 3.10
C PHE A 51 8.83 5.94 4.11
#